data_AF-A0A9P5XCU6-F1
#
_entry.id   AF-A0A9P5XCU6-F1
#
_cell.length_a   1.000
_cell.length_b   1.000
_cell.length_c   1.000
_cell.angle_alpha   90.00
_cell.angle_beta   90.00
_cell.angle_gamma   90.00
#
_symmetry.space_group_name_H-M   'P 1'
#
loop_
_entity.id
_entity.type
_entity.pdbx_description
1 polymer ?
#
loop_
_entity_poly.entity_id
_entity_poly.type
_entity_poly.pdbx_seq_one_letter_code
_entity_poly.pdbx_strand_id
1 'polypeptide(L)'
;MLWVYGTAGAGKTALAQTIGEQANNDGILGAAMFLSRARNCNDTSRLWTSIAYQITNRDEEYRHRVPYGTVVLEGDIRTQFDELIFKPLRGHTPQTSNDPTRPSCVPRVQKRELLIVIDGLDEGREEEEQCDIVECICYALQRQKHLQIRWLITSRPEHHLKRVFEKAEAQDLCRSMEVQVDDPETQEDIRLYLQDGFKRIAKKHPVIDMQKAWPDQDHFDKIFCVTSGLFIIAVTFLRFIDNSALGDPVSQLKVVIDFISGTPGTQNPLDYVDGLYGEILERTHPELLPTALLVLGTCAVSPPLPLPHLAYLLGFDLKTVQTAIRSLHSVVAVPSDAKISEEPIRYYHASFTDFLMNPDRSGRFAQDPTAHRVRLVQAQTVSARKPTLGPCDEALSPLSISYYLSIFSATHLWGICTQIPNPNPEFLYQTVCSFDFRRLKASCETISVRPFVEFLRWLHKSTEDLPDFEHFVRVHPYSEMDTHLIRPIESLSLPLDLASQGDEKELEEIPRFVLIGIGSQTIIIVATHETVMVYSVNDISDL
;
A
#
# COMPACT_ATOMS: atom_id res chain seq x y z
N MET A 1 0.71 20.62 16.79
CA MET A 1 1.07 19.70 15.69
C MET A 1 2.09 20.38 14.79
N LEU A 2 3.01 19.62 14.18
CA LEU A 2 3.93 20.09 13.16
C LEU A 2 3.67 19.28 11.88
N TRP A 3 3.31 19.96 10.80
CA TRP A 3 3.17 19.37 9.47
C TRP A 3 4.36 19.77 8.60
N VAL A 4 5.15 18.79 8.19
CA VAL A 4 6.32 18.94 7.33
C VAL A 4 5.96 18.47 5.93
N TYR A 5 5.87 19.40 4.97
CA TYR A 5 5.43 19.07 3.62
C TYR A 5 6.48 19.45 2.57
N GLY A 6 6.35 18.91 1.37
CA GLY A 6 7.29 19.18 0.28
C GLY A 6 7.20 18.13 -0.82
N THR A 7 7.94 18.36 -1.90
CA THR A 7 7.92 17.50 -3.09
C THR A 7 8.49 16.10 -2.83
N ALA A 8 8.17 15.18 -3.72
CA ALA A 8 8.65 13.81 -3.67
C ALA A 8 10.19 13.78 -3.74
N GLY A 9 10.84 12.97 -2.90
CA GLY A 9 12.31 12.91 -2.88
C GLY A 9 13.05 14.06 -2.20
N ALA A 10 12.35 14.98 -1.52
CA ALA A 10 12.96 16.09 -0.76
C ALA A 10 13.57 15.69 0.60
N GLY A 11 13.48 14.41 1.02
CA GLY A 11 14.08 13.93 2.28
C GLY A 11 13.18 13.98 3.52
N LYS A 12 11.88 14.25 3.37
CA LYS A 12 10.90 14.29 4.49
C LYS A 12 10.92 13.04 5.37
N THR A 13 10.92 11.84 4.77
CA THR A 13 11.01 10.58 5.50
C THR A 13 12.32 10.42 6.26
N ALA A 14 13.43 10.93 5.74
CA ALA A 14 14.71 10.91 6.44
C ALA A 14 14.69 11.85 7.66
N LEU A 15 14.03 13.01 7.56
CA LEU A 15 13.79 13.90 8.70
C LEU A 15 12.90 13.22 9.76
N ALA A 16 11.77 12.64 9.36
CA ALA A 16 10.87 11.94 10.27
C ALA A 16 11.56 10.77 10.99
N GLN A 17 12.38 9.99 10.25
CA GLN A 17 13.16 8.91 10.83
C GLN A 17 14.18 9.43 11.84
N THR A 18 14.99 10.43 11.48
CA THR A 18 15.99 11.02 12.39
C THR A 18 15.34 11.57 13.66
N ILE A 19 14.23 12.30 13.53
CA ILE A 19 13.48 12.83 14.68
C ILE A 19 12.91 11.69 15.53
N GLY A 20 12.36 10.65 14.91
CA GLY A 20 11.83 9.48 15.61
C GLY A 20 12.90 8.72 16.40
N GLU A 21 14.07 8.50 15.81
CA GLU A 21 15.22 7.85 16.46
C GLU A 21 15.72 8.68 17.64
N GLN A 22 15.85 9.99 17.46
CA GLN A 22 16.24 10.90 18.55
C GLN A 22 15.21 10.90 19.69
N ALA A 23 13.91 11.00 19.37
CA ALA A 23 12.83 10.93 20.34
C ALA A 23 12.78 9.58 21.07
N ASN A 24 13.16 8.49 20.41
CA ASN A 24 13.28 7.17 21.03
C ASN A 24 14.42 7.13 22.03
N ASN A 25 15.58 7.70 21.68
CA ASN A 25 16.74 7.80 22.57
C ASN A 25 16.45 8.67 23.80
N ASP A 26 15.69 9.75 23.60
CA ASP A 26 15.26 10.66 24.66
C ASP A 26 14.10 10.09 25.50
N GLY A 27 13.55 8.92 25.13
CA GLY A 27 12.47 8.25 25.85
C GLY A 27 11.10 8.92 25.72
N ILE A 28 10.93 9.80 24.73
CA ILE A 28 9.69 10.56 24.50
C ILE A 28 8.91 10.08 23.27
N LEU A 29 9.45 9.17 22.46
CA LEU A 29 8.70 8.61 21.33
C LEU A 29 7.55 7.74 21.84
N GLY A 30 6.31 8.12 21.50
CA GLY A 30 5.11 7.33 21.78
C GLY A 30 4.85 6.28 20.70
N ALA A 31 4.83 6.71 19.44
CA ALA A 31 4.65 5.83 18.29
C ALA A 31 5.26 6.45 17.03
N ALA A 32 5.65 5.60 16.08
CA ALA A 32 6.03 6.03 14.74
C ALA A 32 5.35 5.14 13.69
N MET A 33 4.70 5.77 12.73
CA MET A 33 4.02 5.14 11.60
C MET A 33 4.63 5.68 10.31
N PHE A 34 5.10 4.78 9.45
CA PHE A 34 5.69 5.12 8.16
C PHE A 34 4.81 4.55 7.05
N LEU A 35 3.95 5.40 6.51
CA LEU A 35 3.06 5.03 5.43
C LEU A 35 3.83 5.02 4.12
N SER A 36 3.69 3.94 3.35
CA SER A 36 4.38 3.83 2.07
C SER A 36 3.65 2.95 1.07
N ARG A 37 3.29 3.53 -0.09
CA ARG A 37 2.78 2.78 -1.26
C ARG A 37 3.85 1.82 -1.78
N ALA A 38 5.10 2.28 -1.85
CA ALA A 38 6.23 1.51 -2.35
C ALA A 38 6.54 0.25 -1.52
N ARG A 39 6.22 0.27 -0.22
CA ARG A 39 6.39 -0.87 0.70
C ARG A 39 5.08 -1.61 1.01
N ASN A 40 3.96 -1.20 0.42
CA ASN A 40 2.61 -1.67 0.77
C ASN A 40 2.30 -1.57 2.27
N CYS A 41 2.75 -0.48 2.88
CA CYS A 41 2.43 -0.10 4.25
C CYS A 41 1.54 1.14 4.21
N ASN A 42 0.46 1.12 3.42
CA ASN A 42 -0.39 2.29 3.18
C ASN A 42 -1.85 2.11 3.66
N ASP A 43 -2.12 1.06 4.42
CA ASP A 43 -3.43 0.80 5.00
C ASP A 43 -3.67 1.69 6.23
N THR A 44 -4.40 2.79 6.02
CA THR A 44 -4.71 3.81 7.03
C THR A 44 -5.74 3.33 8.05
N SER A 45 -6.57 2.33 7.73
CA SER A 45 -7.54 1.71 8.65
C SER A 45 -6.90 1.09 9.90
N ARG A 46 -5.59 0.77 9.84
CA ARG A 46 -4.81 0.19 10.95
C ARG A 46 -3.95 1.22 11.68
N LEU A 47 -4.07 2.50 11.34
CA LEU A 47 -3.18 3.54 11.88
C LEU A 47 -3.32 3.65 13.39
N TRP A 48 -4.55 3.83 13.88
CA TRP A 48 -4.80 4.08 15.31
C TRP A 48 -4.58 2.84 16.16
N THR A 49 -4.95 1.66 15.66
CA THR A 49 -4.67 0.38 16.31
C THR A 49 -3.16 0.16 16.47
N SER A 50 -2.38 0.45 15.43
CA SER A 50 -0.91 0.34 15.47
C SER A 50 -0.27 1.36 16.40
N ILE A 51 -0.73 2.62 16.39
CA ILE A 51 -0.26 3.68 17.29
C ILE A 51 -0.56 3.30 18.75
N ALA A 52 -1.80 2.90 19.04
CA ALA A 52 -2.19 2.48 20.37
C ALA A 52 -1.34 1.32 20.86
N TYR A 53 -1.18 0.27 20.05
CA TYR A 53 -0.32 -0.85 20.36
C TYR A 53 1.12 -0.41 20.71
N GLN A 54 1.74 0.46 19.92
CA GLN A 54 3.08 0.99 20.20
C GLN A 54 3.16 1.74 21.52
N ILE A 55 2.15 2.57 21.84
CA ILE A 55 2.10 3.30 23.11
C ILE A 55 1.93 2.31 24.28
N THR A 56 1.08 1.28 24.16
CA THR A 56 0.88 0.28 25.25
C THR A 56 2.14 -0.51 25.60
N ASN A 57 3.10 -0.62 24.68
CA ASN A 57 4.39 -1.27 24.94
C ASN A 57 5.37 -0.37 25.68
N ARG A 58 5.10 0.94 25.75
CA ARG A 58 5.97 1.96 26.35
C ARG A 58 5.38 2.58 27.61
N ASP A 59 4.05 2.59 27.71
CA ASP A 59 3.29 3.19 28.80
C ASP A 59 2.30 2.17 29.39
N GLU A 60 2.64 1.64 30.56
CA GLU A 60 1.85 0.66 31.30
C GLU A 60 0.50 1.25 31.77
N GLU A 61 0.45 2.53 32.09
CA GLU A 61 -0.78 3.19 32.52
C GLU A 61 -1.77 3.34 31.36
N TYR A 62 -1.27 3.75 30.19
CA TYR A 62 -2.04 3.77 28.96
C TYR A 62 -2.53 2.35 28.59
N ARG A 63 -1.68 1.33 28.73
CA ARG A 63 -2.05 -0.08 28.48
C ARG A 63 -3.26 -0.56 29.27
N HIS A 64 -3.46 -0.05 30.49
CA HIS A 64 -4.62 -0.39 31.32
C HIS A 64 -5.90 0.35 30.94
N ARG A 65 -5.80 1.39 30.10
CA ARG A 65 -6.94 2.24 29.70
C ARG A 65 -7.43 1.96 28.28
N VAL A 66 -6.60 1.34 27.44
CA VAL A 66 -7.00 0.95 26.09
C VAL A 66 -7.95 -0.25 26.17
N PRO A 67 -9.16 -0.18 25.59
CA PRO A 67 -10.07 -1.31 25.53
C PRO A 67 -9.52 -2.40 24.59
N TYR A 68 -9.68 -3.67 24.97
CA TYR A 68 -9.40 -4.82 24.11
C TYR A 68 -10.74 -5.39 23.62
N GLY A 69 -11.02 -5.30 22.31
CA GLY A 69 -12.24 -5.85 21.70
C GLY A 69 -12.24 -5.72 20.18
N THR A 70 -12.82 -6.70 19.48
CA THR A 70 -12.87 -6.79 18.00
C THR A 70 -13.64 -5.62 17.38
N VAL A 71 -14.77 -5.23 17.98
CA VAL A 71 -15.60 -4.10 17.52
C VAL A 71 -14.83 -2.78 17.42
N VAL A 72 -13.89 -2.53 18.33
CA VAL A 72 -13.06 -1.31 18.27
C VAL A 72 -11.99 -1.42 17.18
N LEU A 73 -11.49 -2.63 16.90
CA LEU A 73 -10.49 -2.87 15.85
C LEU A 73 -11.09 -2.78 14.43
N GLU A 74 -12.39 -3.04 14.31
CA GLU A 74 -13.13 -3.04 13.05
C GLU A 74 -13.92 -1.75 12.80
N GLY A 75 -14.05 -0.88 13.81
CA GLY A 75 -14.72 0.40 13.68
C GLY A 75 -13.98 1.38 12.74
N ASP A 76 -14.72 2.41 12.31
CA ASP A 76 -14.19 3.46 11.44
C ASP A 76 -13.03 4.24 12.08
N ILE A 77 -12.28 4.97 11.26
CA ILE A 77 -11.07 5.71 11.66
C ILE A 77 -11.32 6.69 12.83
N ARG A 78 -12.51 7.28 12.93
CA ARG A 78 -12.87 8.24 14.00
C ARG A 78 -13.25 7.51 15.29
N THR A 79 -14.02 6.44 15.19
CA THR A 79 -14.36 5.56 16.32
C THR A 79 -13.09 4.96 16.94
N GLN A 80 -12.18 4.42 16.10
CA GLN A 80 -10.88 3.93 16.55
C GLN A 80 -10.07 5.01 17.26
N PHE A 81 -9.98 6.22 16.68
CA PHE A 81 -9.26 7.32 17.31
C PHE A 81 -9.84 7.67 18.68
N ASP A 82 -11.16 7.76 18.81
CA ASP A 82 -11.80 8.14 20.06
C ASP A 82 -11.54 7.10 21.17
N GLU A 83 -11.75 5.82 20.86
CA GLU A 83 -11.61 4.71 21.83
C GLU A 83 -10.16 4.34 22.15
N LEU A 84 -9.27 4.38 21.15
CA LEU A 84 -7.90 3.91 21.32
C LEU A 84 -6.95 5.05 21.71
N ILE A 85 -7.14 6.26 21.19
CA ILE A 85 -6.20 7.37 21.40
C ILE A 85 -6.80 8.39 22.37
N PHE A 86 -7.92 9.03 22.00
CA PHE A 86 -8.44 10.18 22.71
C PHE A 86 -8.89 9.87 24.14
N LYS A 87 -9.74 8.85 24.35
CA LYS A 87 -10.26 8.45 25.67
C LYS A 87 -9.17 7.93 26.62
N PRO A 88 -8.29 6.99 26.22
CA PRO A 88 -7.27 6.46 27.12
C PRO A 88 -6.26 7.53 27.57
N LEU A 89 -5.93 8.48 26.68
CA LEU A 89 -5.02 9.58 27.02
C LEU A 89 -5.66 10.59 27.99
N ARG A 90 -6.99 10.77 28.01
CA ARG A 90 -7.66 11.56 29.07
C ARG A 90 -7.61 10.94 30.46
N GLY A 91 -7.28 9.66 30.56
CA GLY A 91 -7.45 8.92 31.82
C GLY A 91 -8.91 8.61 32.16
N HIS A 92 -9.80 8.56 31.17
CA HIS A 92 -11.12 7.97 31.37
C HIS A 92 -10.95 6.46 31.28
N THR A 93 -10.99 5.76 32.42
CA THR A 93 -11.19 4.31 32.43
C THR A 93 -12.63 4.00 32.00
N PRO A 94 -12.88 3.00 31.15
CA PRO A 94 -14.22 2.47 30.98
C PRO A 94 -14.73 1.98 32.33
N GLN A 95 -15.97 2.34 32.69
CA GLN A 95 -16.59 2.10 34.01
C GLN A 95 -16.98 0.62 34.25
N THR A 96 -16.13 -0.35 33.90
CA THR A 96 -16.50 -1.77 33.91
C THR A 96 -15.96 -2.58 35.10
N SER A 97 -15.43 -1.97 36.15
CA SER A 97 -15.08 -2.73 37.37
C SER A 97 -15.48 -2.01 38.67
N ASN A 98 -16.65 -2.35 39.21
CA ASN A 98 -17.00 -2.16 40.63
C ASN A 98 -16.26 -3.19 41.50
N ASP A 99 -14.92 -3.20 41.46
CA ASP A 99 -14.12 -4.03 42.36
C ASP A 99 -13.61 -3.17 43.54
N PRO A 100 -14.12 -3.37 44.77
CA PRO A 100 -13.73 -2.59 45.94
C PRO A 100 -12.30 -2.87 46.44
N THR A 101 -11.59 -3.84 45.85
CA THR A 101 -10.27 -4.29 46.33
C THR A 101 -9.10 -3.66 45.60
N ARG A 102 -9.33 -2.84 44.57
CA ARG A 102 -8.24 -2.14 43.87
C ARG A 102 -7.71 -0.99 44.72
N PRO A 103 -6.41 -1.00 45.09
CA PRO A 103 -5.83 0.11 45.85
C PRO A 103 -5.95 1.41 45.04
N SER A 104 -6.51 2.44 45.68
CA SER A 104 -6.52 3.83 45.23
C SER A 104 -5.10 4.40 45.24
N CYS A 105 -4.25 3.85 44.37
CA CYS A 105 -2.86 4.23 44.20
C CYS A 105 -2.54 4.15 42.71
N VAL A 106 -3.29 4.85 41.87
CA VAL A 106 -2.78 5.18 40.53
C VAL A 106 -1.91 6.41 40.72
N PRO A 107 -0.58 6.33 40.56
CA PRO A 107 0.27 7.51 40.63
C PRO A 107 -0.28 8.55 39.64
N ARG A 108 -0.42 9.80 40.07
CA ARG A 108 -0.72 10.91 39.15
C ARG A 108 0.26 10.82 37.99
N VAL A 109 -0.26 10.65 36.77
CA VAL A 109 0.49 10.68 35.49
C VAL A 109 1.70 11.58 35.66
N GLN A 110 2.91 10.99 35.71
CA GLN A 110 4.10 11.80 35.43
C GLN A 110 3.85 12.33 34.03
N LYS A 111 3.61 13.65 33.94
CA LYS A 111 3.48 14.38 32.68
C LYS A 111 4.67 14.03 31.79
N ARG A 112 4.49 13.03 30.93
CA ARG A 112 5.48 12.58 29.96
C ARG A 112 5.04 13.11 28.61
N GLU A 113 5.95 13.83 27.98
CA GLU A 113 5.75 14.29 26.62
C GLU A 113 5.87 13.08 25.69
N LEU A 114 4.85 12.84 24.86
CA LEU A 114 4.87 11.79 23.85
C LEU A 114 4.92 12.42 22.46
N LEU A 115 5.86 11.99 21.62
CA LEU A 115 5.88 12.30 20.20
C LEU A 115 5.26 11.15 19.42
N ILE A 116 4.27 11.48 18.58
CA ILE A 116 3.73 10.58 17.57
C ILE A 116 4.18 11.08 16.21
N VAL A 117 4.84 10.20 15.45
CA VAL A 117 5.31 10.47 14.09
C VAL A 117 4.42 9.73 13.09
N ILE A 118 3.87 10.45 12.13
CA ILE A 118 3.12 9.91 10.99
C ILE A 118 3.84 10.38 9.73
N ASP A 119 4.67 9.53 9.15
CA ASP A 119 5.38 9.81 7.91
C ASP A 119 4.59 9.34 6.70
N GLY A 120 4.55 10.16 5.63
CA GLY A 120 3.96 9.80 4.35
C GLY A 120 2.43 9.74 4.36
N LEU A 121 1.74 10.68 5.03
CA LEU A 121 0.27 10.66 5.12
C LEU A 121 -0.42 10.63 3.75
N ASP A 122 0.15 11.31 2.75
CA ASP A 122 -0.32 11.29 1.35
C ASP A 122 -0.21 9.91 0.68
N GLU A 123 0.62 9.01 1.22
CA GLU A 123 0.78 7.66 0.71
C GLU A 123 -0.31 6.69 1.18
N GLY A 124 -1.25 7.13 2.03
CA GLY A 124 -2.43 6.35 2.43
C GLY A 124 -3.34 5.99 1.25
N ARG A 125 -4.15 4.93 1.37
CA ARG A 125 -5.00 4.46 0.26
C ARG A 125 -6.14 5.41 -0.08
N GLU A 126 -6.85 5.91 0.92
CA GLU A 126 -8.08 6.70 0.75
C GLU A 126 -7.85 8.15 1.16
N GLU A 127 -8.12 9.09 0.25
CA GLU A 127 -7.96 10.54 0.52
C GLU A 127 -8.84 11.02 1.69
N GLU A 128 -10.04 10.45 1.84
CA GLU A 128 -10.97 10.78 2.93
C GLU A 128 -10.42 10.36 4.29
N GLU A 129 -9.88 9.14 4.42
CA GLU A 129 -9.25 8.68 5.66
C GLU A 129 -8.04 9.54 6.03
N GLN A 130 -7.24 9.96 5.05
CA GLN A 130 -6.13 10.88 5.28
C GLN A 130 -6.60 12.22 5.87
N CYS A 131 -7.71 12.75 5.37
CA CYS A 131 -8.34 13.97 5.91
C CYS A 131 -8.85 13.73 7.34
N ASP A 132 -9.56 12.63 7.56
CA ASP A 132 -10.13 12.26 8.85
C ASP A 132 -9.06 12.11 9.93
N ILE A 133 -7.89 11.56 9.60
CA ILE A 133 -6.74 11.47 10.52
C ILE A 133 -6.33 12.86 11.04
N VAL A 134 -6.20 13.85 10.15
CA VAL A 134 -5.82 15.22 10.53
C VAL A 134 -6.92 15.86 11.39
N GLU A 135 -8.19 15.66 11.03
CA GLU A 135 -9.34 16.20 11.76
C GLU A 135 -9.46 15.60 13.16
N CYS A 136 -9.25 14.29 13.32
CA CYS A 136 -9.17 13.61 14.61
C CYS A 136 -8.10 14.21 15.51
N ILE A 137 -6.89 14.43 14.97
CA ILE A 137 -5.79 15.05 15.73
C ILE A 137 -6.15 16.48 16.14
N CYS A 138 -6.73 17.28 15.24
CA CYS A 138 -7.18 18.63 15.54
C CYS A 138 -8.27 18.63 16.64
N TYR A 139 -9.26 17.75 16.52
CA TYR A 139 -10.31 17.56 17.52
C TYR A 139 -9.72 17.28 18.92
N ALA A 140 -8.69 16.43 18.98
CA ALA A 140 -8.00 16.13 20.23
C ALA A 140 -7.29 17.36 20.82
N LEU A 141 -6.48 18.04 19.99
CA LEU A 141 -5.69 19.21 20.42
C LEU A 141 -6.56 20.35 20.95
N GLN A 142 -7.75 20.58 20.36
CA GLN A 142 -8.69 21.61 20.85
C GLN A 142 -9.21 21.31 22.26
N ARG A 143 -9.54 20.04 22.52
CA ARG A 143 -10.25 19.61 23.73
C ARG A 143 -9.32 19.22 24.87
N GLN A 144 -8.02 19.13 24.62
CA GLN A 144 -7.05 18.55 25.53
C GLN A 144 -5.72 19.30 25.54
N LYS A 145 -5.76 20.61 25.80
CA LYS A 145 -4.57 21.46 25.94
C LYS A 145 -3.57 21.00 27.02
N HIS A 146 -3.99 20.10 27.92
CA HIS A 146 -3.17 19.57 29.02
C HIS A 146 -2.46 18.27 28.68
N LEU A 147 -2.80 17.60 27.57
CA LEU A 147 -2.04 16.44 27.11
C LEU A 147 -0.75 16.90 26.47
N GLN A 148 0.35 16.24 26.84
CA GLN A 148 1.67 16.52 26.29
C GLN A 148 1.97 15.66 25.06
N ILE A 149 1.00 15.52 24.15
CA ILE A 149 1.20 14.76 22.92
C ILE A 149 1.55 15.74 21.80
N ARG A 150 2.69 15.49 21.18
CA ARG A 150 3.17 16.20 20.01
C ARG A 150 3.00 15.30 18.80
N TRP A 151 2.61 15.91 17.69
CA TRP A 151 2.35 15.23 16.43
C TRP A 151 3.30 15.79 15.38
N LEU A 152 4.10 14.93 14.77
CA LEU A 152 4.86 15.21 13.57
C LEU A 152 4.20 14.46 12.41
N ILE A 153 3.72 15.20 11.42
CA ILE A 153 3.13 14.62 10.21
C ILE A 153 3.98 15.03 9.04
N THR A 154 4.34 14.09 8.17
CA THR A 154 4.92 14.43 6.87
C THR A 154 3.98 14.05 5.73
N SER A 155 3.96 14.86 4.68
CA SER A 155 3.25 14.49 3.45
C SER A 155 3.73 15.27 2.23
N ARG A 156 3.33 14.84 1.03
CA ARG A 156 3.24 15.73 -0.12
C ARG A 156 2.13 16.76 0.08
N PRO A 157 2.21 17.92 -0.58
CA PRO A 157 1.22 18.98 -0.45
C PRO A 157 0.01 18.72 -1.37
N GLU A 158 -0.57 17.52 -1.29
CA GLU A 158 -1.75 17.13 -2.06
C GLU A 158 -2.94 18.04 -1.73
N HIS A 159 -3.81 18.26 -2.72
CA HIS A 159 -4.87 19.28 -2.63
C HIS A 159 -5.84 19.04 -1.45
N HIS A 160 -6.27 17.80 -1.23
CA HIS A 160 -7.15 17.45 -0.12
C HIS A 160 -6.50 17.69 1.25
N LEU A 161 -5.22 17.34 1.40
CA LEU A 161 -4.46 17.59 2.63
C LEU A 161 -4.23 19.07 2.87
N LYS A 162 -3.82 19.85 1.86
CA LYS A 162 -3.71 21.31 1.97
C LYS A 162 -5.01 21.92 2.48
N ARG A 163 -6.14 21.55 1.85
CA ARG A 163 -7.46 22.05 2.22
C ARG A 163 -7.79 21.78 3.68
N VAL A 164 -7.42 20.62 4.23
CA VAL A 164 -7.68 20.27 5.64
C VAL A 164 -6.74 21.01 6.59
N PHE A 165 -5.45 21.11 6.29
CA PHE A 165 -4.49 21.85 7.11
C PHE A 165 -4.69 23.37 7.07
N GLU A 166 -5.29 23.90 6.01
CA GLU A 166 -5.62 25.32 5.85
C GLU A 166 -6.95 25.73 6.50
N LYS A 167 -7.75 24.77 7.01
CA LYS A 167 -8.95 25.10 7.81
C LYS A 167 -8.54 25.92 9.03
N ALA A 168 -9.35 26.91 9.40
CA ALA A 168 -9.05 27.82 10.51
C ALA A 168 -8.75 27.07 11.81
N GLU A 169 -9.49 26.00 12.09
CA GLU A 169 -9.29 25.13 13.24
C GLU A 169 -7.91 24.45 13.26
N ALA A 170 -7.39 24.08 12.09
CA ALA A 170 -6.10 23.42 11.96
C ALA A 170 -4.95 24.44 12.01
N GLN A 171 -5.10 25.61 11.40
CA GLN A 171 -4.08 26.67 11.39
C GLN A 171 -3.68 27.14 12.80
N ASP A 172 -4.63 27.21 13.73
CA ASP A 172 -4.36 27.59 15.12
C ASP A 172 -3.62 26.49 15.92
N LEU A 173 -3.67 25.24 15.46
CA LEU A 173 -3.16 24.05 16.17
C LEU A 173 -1.92 23.42 15.51
N CYS A 174 -1.68 23.77 14.25
CA CYS A 174 -0.68 23.20 13.38
C CYS A 174 0.31 24.28 12.93
N ARG A 175 1.59 24.05 13.22
CA ARG A 175 2.67 24.74 12.53
C ARG A 175 2.98 23.97 11.25
N SER A 176 3.08 24.67 10.13
CA SER A 176 3.46 24.07 8.85
C SER A 176 4.90 24.47 8.51
N MET A 177 5.66 23.53 7.95
CA MET A 177 7.04 23.73 7.52
C MET A 177 7.24 23.08 6.16
N GLU A 178 7.60 23.87 5.15
CA GLU A 178 7.92 23.35 3.83
C GLU A 178 9.40 22.96 3.78
N VAL A 179 9.69 21.75 3.32
CA VAL A 179 11.04 21.34 2.93
C VAL A 179 11.27 21.88 1.52
N GLN A 180 11.87 23.07 1.47
CA GLN A 180 12.20 23.75 0.23
C GLN A 180 13.38 23.08 -0.46
N VAL A 181 13.28 22.99 -1.77
CA VAL A 181 14.29 22.34 -2.61
C VAL A 181 15.49 23.27 -2.85
N ASP A 182 15.27 24.58 -2.86
CA ASP A 182 16.28 25.62 -3.03
C ASP A 182 16.91 26.10 -1.71
N ASP A 183 16.59 25.46 -0.59
CA ASP A 183 17.13 25.80 0.71
C ASP A 183 18.67 25.52 0.79
N PRO A 184 19.49 26.48 1.27
CA PRO A 184 20.94 26.31 1.32
C PRO A 184 21.42 25.14 2.19
N GLU A 185 20.71 24.81 3.28
CA GLU A 185 21.07 23.68 4.14
C GLU A 185 20.81 22.36 3.40
N THR A 186 19.66 22.28 2.70
CA THR A 186 19.31 21.15 1.84
C THR A 186 20.35 20.92 0.73
N GLN A 187 20.84 22.00 0.11
CA GLN A 187 21.89 21.92 -0.91
C GLN A 187 23.21 21.38 -0.33
N GLU A 188 23.61 21.84 0.86
CA GLU A 188 24.83 21.34 1.50
C GLU A 188 24.70 19.87 1.92
N ASP A 189 23.54 19.46 2.45
CA ASP A 189 23.30 18.05 2.81
C ASP A 189 23.38 17.13 1.58
N ILE A 190 22.84 17.55 0.43
CA ILE A 190 22.96 16.80 -0.82
C ILE A 190 24.41 16.73 -1.29
N ARG A 191 25.16 17.84 -1.18
CA ARG A 191 26.59 17.88 -1.51
C ARG A 191 27.36 16.86 -0.67
N LEU A 192 27.14 16.84 0.65
CA LEU A 192 27.77 15.89 1.56
C LEU A 192 27.36 14.44 1.25
N TYR A 193 26.08 14.22 0.96
CA TYR A 193 25.56 12.90 0.59
C TYR A 193 26.22 12.35 -0.70
N LEU A 194 26.35 13.19 -1.74
CA LEU A 194 27.04 12.82 -2.98
C LEU A 194 28.52 12.52 -2.73
N GLN A 195 29.21 13.36 -1.96
CA GLN A 195 30.62 13.14 -1.63
C GLN A 195 30.85 11.81 -0.91
N ASP A 196 30.04 11.49 0.10
CA ASP A 196 30.12 10.20 0.79
C ASP A 196 29.76 9.04 -0.15
N GLY A 197 28.71 9.22 -0.96
CA GLY A 197 28.28 8.28 -1.98
C GLY A 197 29.39 7.86 -2.94
N PHE A 198 30.05 8.84 -3.57
CA PHE A 198 31.16 8.58 -4.48
C PHE A 198 32.36 7.94 -3.78
N LYS A 199 32.71 8.40 -2.56
CA LYS A 199 33.77 7.76 -1.76
C LYS A 199 33.46 6.30 -1.47
N ARG A 200 32.21 5.96 -1.16
CA ARG A 200 31.76 4.59 -0.90
C ARG A 200 31.86 3.72 -2.16
N ILE A 201 31.42 4.22 -3.30
CA ILE A 201 31.53 3.52 -4.60
C ILE A 201 33.01 3.29 -4.94
N ALA A 202 33.84 4.33 -4.83
CA ALA A 202 35.26 4.24 -5.12
C ALA A 202 36.00 3.21 -4.25
N LYS A 203 35.65 3.12 -2.95
CA LYS A 203 36.19 2.08 -2.05
C LYS A 203 35.72 0.66 -2.41
N LYS A 204 34.50 0.53 -2.93
CA LYS A 204 33.88 -0.77 -3.25
C LYS A 204 34.41 -1.37 -4.56
N HIS A 205 34.81 -0.53 -5.52
CA HIS A 205 35.16 -0.97 -6.87
C HIS A 205 36.64 -0.75 -7.19
N PRO A 206 37.45 -1.82 -7.31
CA PRO A 206 38.90 -1.72 -7.55
C PRO A 206 39.31 -1.07 -8.87
N VAL A 207 38.38 -0.93 -9.82
CA VAL A 207 38.62 -0.23 -11.10
C VAL A 207 38.88 1.26 -10.93
N ILE A 208 38.43 1.84 -9.80
CA ILE A 208 38.62 3.25 -9.48
C ILE A 208 39.95 3.43 -8.75
N ASP A 209 40.84 4.22 -9.35
CA ASP A 209 42.09 4.61 -8.73
C ASP A 209 41.83 5.65 -7.62
N MET A 210 41.79 5.18 -6.38
CA MET A 210 41.59 6.01 -5.18
C MET A 210 42.69 7.07 -4.96
N GLN A 211 43.82 6.99 -5.66
CA GLN A 211 44.85 8.04 -5.62
C GLN A 211 44.45 9.28 -6.44
N LYS A 212 43.46 9.14 -7.33
CA LYS A 212 42.89 10.23 -8.10
C LYS A 212 41.53 10.63 -7.50
N ALA A 213 41.21 11.91 -7.60
CA ALA A 213 39.85 12.36 -7.29
C ALA A 213 38.88 11.69 -8.27
N TRP A 214 37.91 10.93 -7.76
CA TRP A 214 36.85 10.32 -8.54
C TRP A 214 35.49 10.53 -7.85
N PRO A 215 34.48 11.05 -8.58
CA PRO A 215 34.59 11.66 -9.90
C PRO A 215 35.50 12.89 -9.89
N ASP A 216 35.95 13.37 -11.05
CA ASP A 216 36.57 14.68 -11.12
C ASP A 216 35.57 15.79 -10.73
N GLN A 217 36.10 16.97 -10.42
CA GLN A 217 35.31 18.06 -9.88
C GLN A 217 34.23 18.56 -10.87
N ASP A 218 34.51 18.55 -12.18
CA ASP A 218 33.55 18.99 -13.20
C ASP A 218 32.36 18.02 -13.29
N HIS A 219 32.63 16.71 -13.30
CA HIS A 219 31.57 15.70 -13.24
C HIS A 219 30.77 15.76 -11.94
N PHE A 220 31.44 15.98 -10.80
CA PHE A 220 30.75 16.17 -9.51
C PHE A 220 29.81 17.38 -9.56
N ASP A 221 30.31 18.53 -10.03
CA ASP A 221 29.55 19.78 -10.05
C ASP A 221 28.35 19.70 -11.01
N LYS A 222 28.48 19.01 -12.15
CA LYS A 222 27.35 18.73 -13.05
C LYS A 222 26.26 17.92 -12.38
N ILE A 223 26.64 16.81 -11.73
CA ILE A 223 25.68 15.95 -11.02
C ILE A 223 25.02 16.71 -9.88
N PHE A 224 25.80 17.45 -9.09
CA PHE A 224 25.30 18.28 -8.01
C PHE A 224 24.29 19.31 -8.53
N CYS A 225 24.61 20.02 -9.61
CA CYS A 225 23.73 21.04 -10.20
C CYS A 225 22.37 20.48 -10.61
N VAL A 226 22.33 19.33 -11.29
CA VAL A 226 21.06 18.73 -11.74
C VAL A 226 20.24 18.10 -10.61
N THR A 227 20.85 17.79 -9.46
CA THR A 227 20.06 17.30 -8.32
C THR A 227 19.06 18.35 -7.87
N SER A 228 19.38 19.64 -8.07
CA SER A 228 18.47 20.77 -7.86
C SER A 228 17.66 20.58 -6.58
N GLY A 229 18.32 20.25 -5.45
CA GLY A 229 17.66 20.09 -4.14
C GLY A 229 16.88 18.80 -3.89
N LEU A 230 16.84 17.87 -4.84
CA LEU A 230 16.12 16.61 -4.73
C LEU A 230 17.07 15.45 -4.44
N PHE A 231 17.02 14.92 -3.21
CA PHE A 231 17.78 13.73 -2.81
C PHE A 231 17.50 12.52 -3.71
N ILE A 232 16.28 12.39 -4.24
CA ILE A 232 15.95 11.25 -5.10
C ILE A 232 16.82 11.18 -6.36
N ILE A 233 17.21 12.32 -6.93
CA ILE A 233 18.11 12.37 -8.09
C ILE A 233 19.49 11.87 -7.66
N ALA A 234 20.04 12.41 -6.57
CA ALA A 234 21.33 12.00 -6.02
C ALA A 234 21.39 10.49 -5.71
N VAL A 235 20.37 9.98 -5.01
CA VAL A 235 20.26 8.57 -4.62
C VAL A 235 20.17 7.67 -5.86
N THR A 236 19.36 8.07 -6.85
CA THR A 236 19.14 7.25 -8.05
C THR A 236 20.39 7.21 -8.92
N PHE A 237 21.10 8.34 -9.10
CA PHE A 237 22.38 8.36 -9.81
C PHE A 237 23.44 7.50 -9.11
N LEU A 238 23.62 7.65 -7.80
CA LEU A 238 24.61 6.84 -7.07
C LEU A 238 24.30 5.34 -7.18
N ARG A 239 23.03 4.93 -7.09
CA ARG A 239 22.64 3.53 -7.28
C ARG A 239 22.85 3.04 -8.71
N PHE A 240 22.55 3.89 -9.70
CA PHE A 240 22.80 3.58 -11.10
C PHE A 240 24.29 3.38 -11.38
N ILE A 241 25.13 4.28 -10.87
CA ILE A 241 26.59 4.22 -11.00
C ILE A 241 27.17 2.99 -10.27
N ASP A 242 26.61 2.62 -9.13
CA ASP A 242 27.01 1.43 -8.36
C ASP A 242 26.43 0.11 -8.91
N ASN A 243 25.64 0.14 -9.99
CA ASN A 243 24.98 -1.04 -10.54
C ASN A 243 25.91 -1.88 -11.41
N SER A 244 26.58 -2.86 -10.78
CA SER A 244 27.49 -3.80 -11.46
C SER A 244 26.82 -4.69 -12.51
N ALA A 245 25.49 -4.79 -12.55
CA ALA A 245 24.79 -5.55 -13.59
C ALA A 245 24.77 -4.81 -14.94
N LEU A 246 24.87 -3.47 -14.93
CA LEU A 246 24.87 -2.65 -16.15
C LEU A 246 26.29 -2.40 -16.68
N GLY A 247 27.28 -2.33 -15.78
CA GLY A 247 28.68 -2.10 -16.13
C GLY A 247 29.50 -1.62 -14.94
N ASP A 248 30.75 -1.23 -15.20
CA ASP A 248 31.61 -0.66 -14.17
C ASP A 248 31.21 0.80 -13.85
N PRO A 249 31.52 1.31 -12.63
CA PRO A 249 31.11 2.66 -12.24
C PRO A 249 31.66 3.79 -13.09
N VAL A 250 32.83 3.62 -13.73
CA VAL A 250 33.42 4.67 -14.58
C VAL A 250 32.60 4.81 -15.86
N SER A 251 32.24 3.69 -16.48
CA SER A 251 31.34 3.67 -17.64
C SER A 251 29.95 4.20 -17.30
N GLN A 252 29.38 3.82 -16.15
CA GLN A 252 28.06 4.30 -15.73
C GLN A 252 28.06 5.79 -15.33
N LEU A 253 29.15 6.30 -14.76
CA LEU A 253 29.30 7.73 -14.51
C LEU A 253 29.27 8.51 -15.83
N LYS A 254 29.99 8.04 -16.86
CA LYS A 254 30.00 8.70 -18.17
C LYS A 254 28.59 8.80 -18.76
N VAL A 255 27.82 7.73 -18.64
CA VAL A 255 26.41 7.68 -19.05
C VAL A 255 25.58 8.77 -18.37
N VAL A 256 25.72 8.92 -17.05
CA VAL A 256 25.01 9.96 -16.29
C VAL A 256 25.39 11.35 -16.78
N ILE A 257 26.68 11.58 -17.06
CA ILE A 257 27.16 12.87 -17.57
C ILE A 257 26.65 13.15 -18.98
N ASP A 258 26.64 12.14 -19.87
CA ASP A 258 26.10 12.26 -21.22
C ASP A 258 24.60 12.58 -21.19
N PHE A 259 23.83 11.90 -20.31
CA PHE A 259 22.40 12.18 -20.07
C PHE A 259 22.17 13.62 -19.60
N ILE A 260 22.93 14.08 -18.59
CA ILE A 260 22.86 15.45 -18.08
C ILE A 260 23.15 16.46 -19.18
N SER A 261 24.16 16.20 -20.00
CA SER A 261 24.59 17.11 -21.06
C SER A 261 23.58 17.17 -22.22
N GLY A 262 22.86 16.07 -22.47
CA GLY A 262 21.84 15.97 -23.52
C GLY A 262 20.45 16.47 -23.12
N THR A 263 20.19 16.70 -21.83
CA THR A 263 18.90 17.12 -21.30
C THR A 263 18.95 18.60 -20.95
N PRO A 264 18.41 19.51 -21.79
CA PRO A 264 18.42 20.95 -21.49
C PRO A 264 17.62 21.25 -20.24
N GLY A 265 18.09 22.23 -19.46
CA GLY A 265 17.53 22.52 -18.15
C GLY A 265 16.04 22.84 -18.17
N THR A 266 15.27 22.03 -17.46
CA THR A 266 13.84 22.23 -17.26
C THR A 266 13.61 23.13 -16.04
N GLN A 267 12.50 23.87 -16.02
CA GLN A 267 12.10 24.65 -14.84
C GLN A 267 11.54 23.76 -13.72
N ASN A 268 11.16 22.52 -14.02
CA ASN A 268 10.61 21.57 -13.08
C ASN A 268 11.63 20.46 -12.76
N PRO A 269 12.15 20.40 -11.51
CA PRO A 269 13.07 19.36 -11.07
C PRO A 269 12.54 17.92 -11.23
N LEU A 270 11.21 17.73 -11.29
CA LEU A 270 10.61 16.41 -11.54
C LEU A 270 10.86 15.91 -12.97
N ASP A 271 11.08 16.79 -13.94
CA ASP A 271 11.35 16.38 -15.32
C ASP A 271 12.71 15.68 -15.43
N TYR A 272 13.70 16.05 -14.59
CA TYR A 272 14.97 15.33 -14.50
C TYR A 272 14.79 13.94 -13.90
N VAL A 273 13.89 13.79 -12.91
CA VAL A 273 13.56 12.50 -12.32
C VAL A 273 12.90 11.59 -13.37
N ASP A 274 11.96 12.14 -14.14
CA ASP A 274 11.25 11.40 -15.20
C ASP A 274 12.18 11.05 -16.37
N GLY A 275 13.03 11.98 -16.79
CA GLY A 275 14.08 11.73 -17.78
C GLY A 275 15.06 10.65 -17.33
N LEU A 276 15.46 10.66 -16.06
CA LEU A 276 16.32 9.63 -15.48
C LEU A 276 15.64 8.26 -15.47
N TYR A 277 14.36 8.19 -15.11
CA TYR A 277 13.59 6.95 -15.19
C TYR A 277 13.46 6.43 -16.63
N GLY A 278 13.23 7.34 -17.59
CA GLY A 278 13.28 7.04 -19.02
C GLY A 278 14.61 6.42 -19.43
N GLU A 279 15.73 7.09 -19.16
CA GLU A 279 17.09 6.61 -19.51
C GLU A 279 17.39 5.22 -18.89
N ILE A 280 16.97 4.98 -17.65
CA ILE A 280 17.14 3.68 -16.98
C ILE A 280 16.34 2.58 -17.71
N LEU A 281 15.10 2.87 -18.11
CA LEU A 281 14.26 1.93 -18.85
C LEU A 281 14.78 1.71 -20.28
N GLU A 282 15.28 2.74 -20.95
CA GLU A 282 15.85 2.64 -22.31
C GLU A 282 17.06 1.74 -22.39
N ARG A 283 17.82 1.63 -21.31
CA ARG A 283 18.98 0.74 -21.21
C ARG A 283 18.63 -0.70 -20.94
N THR A 284 17.38 -0.98 -20.58
CA THR A 284 16.91 -2.36 -20.47
C THR A 284 16.87 -2.98 -21.86
N HIS A 285 17.39 -4.21 -21.99
CA HIS A 285 17.45 -4.90 -23.27
C HIS A 285 16.07 -4.89 -23.96
N PRO A 286 15.95 -4.54 -25.25
CA PRO A 286 14.66 -4.37 -25.92
C PRO A 286 13.74 -5.59 -25.82
N GLU A 287 14.30 -6.80 -25.81
CA GLU A 287 13.53 -8.05 -25.67
C GLU A 287 13.02 -8.29 -24.23
N LEU A 288 13.68 -7.71 -23.22
CA LEU A 288 13.33 -7.86 -21.81
C LEU A 288 12.46 -6.72 -21.29
N LEU A 289 12.50 -5.55 -21.94
CA LEU A 289 11.75 -4.37 -21.52
C LEU A 289 10.24 -4.62 -21.39
N PRO A 290 9.55 -5.31 -22.33
CA PRO A 290 8.13 -5.63 -22.16
C PRO A 290 7.84 -6.46 -20.91
N THR A 291 8.69 -7.46 -20.62
CA THR A 291 8.60 -8.28 -19.41
C THR A 291 8.83 -7.44 -18.16
N ALA A 292 9.84 -6.58 -18.16
CA ALA A 292 10.14 -5.70 -17.04
C ALA A 292 8.96 -4.77 -16.74
N LEU A 293 8.43 -4.08 -17.76
CA LEU A 293 7.29 -3.18 -17.64
C LEU A 293 6.04 -3.91 -17.15
N LEU A 294 5.78 -5.13 -17.65
CA LEU A 294 4.65 -5.94 -17.21
C LEU A 294 4.77 -6.35 -15.73
N VAL A 295 5.96 -6.78 -15.29
CA VAL A 295 6.22 -7.13 -13.90
C VAL A 295 6.07 -5.91 -13.01
N LEU A 296 6.67 -4.78 -13.37
CA LEU A 296 6.58 -3.53 -12.60
C LEU A 296 5.14 -3.03 -12.51
N GLY A 297 4.45 -2.92 -13.65
CA GLY A 297 3.04 -2.51 -13.67
C GLY A 297 2.15 -3.39 -12.80
N THR A 298 2.37 -4.71 -12.83
CA THR A 298 1.69 -5.67 -11.96
C THR A 298 2.02 -5.45 -10.48
N CYS A 299 3.29 -5.29 -10.12
CA CYS A 299 3.72 -5.00 -8.74
C CYS A 299 3.13 -3.72 -8.16
N ALA A 300 2.83 -2.75 -9.02
CA ALA A 300 2.31 -1.45 -8.59
C ALA A 300 0.80 -1.47 -8.29
N VAL A 301 0.05 -2.46 -8.80
CA VAL A 301 -1.40 -2.61 -8.54
C VAL A 301 -1.75 -3.84 -7.71
N SER A 302 -0.82 -4.78 -7.55
CA SER A 302 -0.98 -5.98 -6.74
C SER A 302 -0.48 -5.75 -5.31
N PRO A 303 -1.12 -6.36 -4.30
CA PRO A 303 -0.44 -6.60 -3.03
C PRO A 303 0.90 -7.33 -3.27
N PRO A 304 1.92 -7.13 -2.42
CA PRO A 304 3.26 -7.63 -2.66
C PRO A 304 3.29 -9.15 -2.81
N LEU A 305 3.88 -9.60 -3.91
CA LEU A 305 4.07 -11.01 -4.24
C LEU A 305 5.56 -11.31 -4.40
N PRO A 306 6.06 -12.44 -3.87
CA PRO A 306 7.41 -12.89 -4.17
C PRO A 306 7.58 -13.17 -5.66
N LEU A 307 8.81 -13.03 -6.15
CA LEU A 307 9.06 -13.05 -7.59
C LEU A 307 8.65 -14.35 -8.31
N PRO A 308 8.84 -15.55 -7.73
CA PRO A 308 8.37 -16.79 -8.34
C PRO A 308 6.85 -16.81 -8.55
N HIS A 309 6.08 -16.22 -7.65
CA HIS A 309 4.62 -16.15 -7.76
C HIS A 309 4.20 -15.17 -8.86
N LEU A 310 4.89 -14.04 -8.99
CA LEU A 310 4.67 -13.10 -10.09
C LEU A 310 5.02 -13.70 -11.44
N ALA A 311 6.16 -14.39 -11.55
CA ALA A 311 6.59 -15.06 -12.77
C ALA A 311 5.55 -16.11 -13.20
N TYR A 312 5.12 -16.95 -12.26
CA TYR A 312 4.07 -17.95 -12.48
C TYR A 312 2.76 -17.31 -12.95
N LEU A 313 2.30 -16.26 -12.26
CA LEU A 313 1.04 -15.58 -12.55
C LEU A 313 1.07 -14.91 -13.93
N LEU A 314 2.20 -14.33 -14.31
CA LEU A 314 2.38 -13.66 -15.60
C LEU A 314 2.78 -14.63 -16.73
N GLY A 315 2.98 -15.92 -16.43
CA GLY A 315 3.32 -16.94 -17.43
C GLY A 315 4.77 -16.84 -17.95
N PHE A 316 5.69 -16.30 -17.15
CA PHE A 316 7.11 -16.23 -17.47
C PHE A 316 7.94 -17.23 -16.70
N ASP A 317 9.09 -17.62 -17.24
CA ASP A 317 10.12 -18.29 -16.45
C ASP A 317 10.76 -17.30 -15.47
N LEU A 318 11.08 -17.79 -14.28
CA LEU A 318 11.65 -16.97 -13.20
C LEU A 318 12.94 -16.27 -13.63
N LYS A 319 13.78 -16.96 -14.42
CA LYS A 319 15.07 -16.44 -14.86
C LYS A 319 14.92 -15.26 -15.82
N THR A 320 13.95 -15.29 -16.74
CA THR A 320 13.63 -14.17 -17.62
C THR A 320 13.14 -12.98 -16.81
N VAL A 321 12.27 -13.19 -15.82
CA VAL A 321 11.81 -12.12 -14.94
C VAL A 321 12.96 -11.53 -14.13
N GLN A 322 13.79 -12.37 -13.50
CA GLN A 322 14.99 -11.94 -12.78
C GLN A 322 15.93 -11.13 -13.67
N THR A 323 16.18 -11.59 -14.89
CA THR A 323 17.07 -10.90 -15.83
C THR A 323 16.47 -9.55 -16.25
N ALA A 324 15.16 -9.49 -16.50
CA ALA A 324 14.47 -8.27 -16.91
C ALA A 324 14.48 -7.17 -15.83
N ILE A 325 14.34 -7.55 -14.55
CA ILE A 325 14.36 -6.57 -13.44
C ILE A 325 15.78 -6.24 -12.96
N ARG A 326 16.79 -7.08 -13.27
CA ARG A 326 18.17 -6.89 -12.79
C ARG A 326 18.80 -5.60 -13.32
N SER A 327 18.43 -5.14 -14.51
CA SER A 327 18.88 -3.83 -15.02
C SER A 327 18.31 -2.65 -14.23
N LEU A 328 17.24 -2.86 -13.45
CA LEU A 328 16.45 -1.82 -12.78
C LEU A 328 16.77 -1.67 -11.28
N HIS A 329 17.90 -2.22 -10.80
CA HIS A 329 18.36 -2.12 -9.41
C HIS A 329 18.56 -0.68 -8.91
N SER A 330 18.58 0.33 -9.78
CA SER A 330 18.64 1.75 -9.38
C SER A 330 17.31 2.26 -8.83
N VAL A 331 16.19 1.70 -9.29
CA VAL A 331 14.82 2.16 -9.00
C VAL A 331 14.00 1.12 -8.22
N VAL A 332 14.45 -0.13 -8.24
CA VAL A 332 13.75 -1.27 -7.66
C VAL A 332 14.70 -2.10 -6.79
N ALA A 333 14.27 -2.39 -5.56
CA ALA A 333 14.91 -3.35 -4.68
C ALA A 333 14.45 -4.76 -5.04
N VAL A 334 15.37 -5.56 -5.59
CA VAL A 334 15.15 -6.98 -5.85
C VAL A 334 15.75 -7.78 -4.68
N PRO A 335 15.01 -8.73 -4.09
CA PRO A 335 15.53 -9.60 -3.06
C PRO A 335 16.78 -10.37 -3.53
N SER A 336 17.63 -10.76 -2.58
CA SER A 336 18.72 -11.70 -2.88
C SER A 336 18.16 -13.07 -3.26
N ASP A 337 18.94 -13.87 -3.98
CA ASP A 337 18.53 -15.23 -4.41
C ASP A 337 18.06 -16.09 -3.23
N ALA A 338 18.68 -15.95 -2.05
CA ALA A 338 18.30 -16.66 -0.83
C ALA A 338 16.92 -16.28 -0.30
N LYS A 339 16.40 -15.10 -0.65
CA LYS A 339 15.13 -14.54 -0.13
C LYS A 339 14.07 -14.33 -1.20
N ILE A 340 14.36 -14.68 -2.45
CA ILE A 340 13.52 -14.35 -3.60
C ILE A 340 12.13 -15.00 -3.56
N SER A 341 12.03 -16.12 -2.85
CA SER A 341 10.82 -16.88 -2.60
C SER A 341 9.93 -16.32 -1.48
N GLU A 342 10.50 -15.48 -0.62
CA GLU A 342 9.86 -15.00 0.61
C GLU A 342 9.56 -13.49 0.55
N GLU A 343 10.50 -12.72 -0.02
CA GLU A 343 10.37 -11.28 -0.11
C GLU A 343 9.88 -10.83 -1.49
N PRO A 344 9.00 -9.82 -1.55
CA PRO A 344 8.56 -9.22 -2.80
C PRO A 344 9.62 -8.25 -3.35
N ILE A 345 9.49 -7.96 -4.64
CA ILE A 345 10.13 -6.79 -5.24
C ILE A 345 9.53 -5.53 -4.61
N ARG A 346 10.36 -4.51 -4.36
CA ARG A 346 9.90 -3.22 -3.81
C ARG A 346 10.42 -2.06 -4.64
N TYR A 347 9.57 -1.08 -4.87
CA TYR A 347 10.00 0.21 -5.38
C TYR A 347 10.81 0.94 -4.31
N TYR A 348 11.87 1.65 -4.70
CA TYR A 348 12.58 2.48 -3.73
C TYR A 348 11.78 3.72 -3.33
N HIS A 349 10.95 4.23 -4.23
CA HIS A 349 10.18 5.44 -4.00
C HIS A 349 8.92 5.46 -4.87
N ALA A 350 7.83 5.99 -4.32
CA ALA A 350 6.54 6.04 -5.00
C ALA A 350 6.55 6.86 -6.31
N SER A 351 7.47 7.83 -6.46
CA SER A 351 7.57 8.63 -7.70
C SER A 351 7.87 7.82 -8.95
N PHE A 352 8.53 6.66 -8.84
CA PHE A 352 8.76 5.79 -10.00
C PHE A 352 7.48 5.06 -10.40
N THR A 353 6.68 4.63 -9.43
CA THR A 353 5.32 4.14 -9.68
C THR A 353 4.43 5.24 -10.27
N ASP A 354 4.49 6.45 -9.71
CA ASP A 354 3.74 7.61 -10.22
C ASP A 354 4.17 7.96 -11.67
N PHE A 355 5.43 7.74 -12.04
CA PHE A 355 5.94 7.90 -13.41
C PHE A 355 5.35 6.82 -14.32
N LEU A 356 5.49 5.54 -13.96
CA LEU A 356 5.00 4.43 -14.76
C LEU A 356 3.49 4.48 -15.01
N MET A 357 2.71 4.96 -14.03
CA MET A 357 1.24 5.01 -14.12
C MET A 357 0.69 6.29 -14.75
N ASN A 358 1.55 7.24 -15.11
CA ASN A 358 1.15 8.49 -15.74
C ASN A 358 1.66 8.56 -17.19
N PRO A 359 0.76 8.46 -18.20
CA PRO A 359 1.14 8.51 -19.61
C PRO A 359 1.84 9.80 -20.03
N ASP A 360 1.47 10.93 -19.43
CA ASP A 360 2.06 12.24 -19.76
C ASP A 360 3.53 12.33 -19.32
N ARG A 361 3.90 11.57 -18.27
CA ARG A 361 5.26 11.52 -17.71
C ARG A 361 6.13 10.46 -18.37
N SER A 362 5.57 9.27 -18.61
CA SER A 362 6.35 8.09 -19.03
C SER A 362 6.25 7.76 -20.52
N GLY A 363 5.33 8.38 -21.26
CA GLY A 363 5.17 8.21 -22.70
C GLY A 363 5.06 6.72 -23.08
N ARG A 364 6.04 6.20 -23.82
CA ARG A 364 6.05 4.79 -24.27
C ARG A 364 6.21 3.76 -23.15
N PHE A 365 6.64 4.19 -21.95
CA PHE A 365 6.81 3.31 -20.79
C PHE A 365 5.53 3.22 -19.94
N ALA A 366 4.50 3.99 -20.28
CA ALA A 366 3.27 4.07 -19.53
C ALA A 366 2.60 2.70 -19.35
N GLN A 367 2.20 2.43 -18.12
CA GLN A 367 1.49 1.24 -17.70
C GLN A 367 0.05 1.64 -17.36
N ASP A 368 -0.91 0.88 -17.89
CA ASP A 368 -2.32 1.07 -17.56
C ASP A 368 -2.65 0.25 -16.29
N PRO A 369 -2.95 0.90 -15.14
CA PRO A 369 -3.30 0.20 -13.91
C PRO A 369 -4.48 -0.76 -14.10
N THR A 370 -5.48 -0.38 -14.89
CA THR A 370 -6.69 -1.18 -15.12
C THR A 370 -6.37 -2.44 -15.90
N ALA A 371 -5.55 -2.35 -16.95
CA ALA A 371 -5.09 -3.52 -17.71
C ALA A 371 -4.29 -4.51 -16.84
N HIS A 372 -3.46 -4.02 -15.91
CA HIS A 372 -2.73 -4.87 -14.98
C HIS A 372 -3.65 -5.57 -13.98
N ARG A 373 -4.65 -4.86 -13.42
CA ARG A 373 -5.67 -5.46 -12.54
C ARG A 373 -6.48 -6.55 -13.27
N VAL A 374 -6.94 -6.28 -14.49
CA VAL A 374 -7.65 -7.26 -15.34
C VAL A 374 -6.81 -8.51 -15.55
N ARG A 375 -5.53 -8.34 -15.89
CA ARG A 375 -4.61 -9.47 -16.09
C ARG A 375 -4.39 -10.28 -14.81
N LEU A 376 -4.26 -9.62 -13.67
CA LEU A 376 -4.16 -10.29 -12.36
C LEU A 376 -5.38 -11.18 -12.09
N VAL A 377 -6.58 -10.63 -12.28
CA VAL A 377 -7.84 -11.38 -12.09
C VAL A 377 -7.92 -12.56 -13.06
N GLN A 378 -7.56 -12.37 -14.33
CA GLN A 378 -7.53 -13.45 -15.33
C GLN A 378 -6.54 -14.55 -14.98
N ALA A 379 -5.32 -14.20 -14.60
CA ALA A 379 -4.29 -15.18 -14.26
C ALA A 379 -4.67 -15.99 -13.01
N GLN A 380 -5.24 -15.35 -11.99
CA GLN A 380 -5.65 -16.02 -10.76
C GLN A 380 -6.85 -16.96 -10.97
N THR A 381 -7.84 -16.55 -11.77
CA THR A 381 -8.98 -17.41 -12.11
C THR A 381 -8.56 -18.63 -12.94
N VAL A 382 -7.59 -18.49 -13.86
CA VAL A 382 -7.00 -19.62 -14.60
C VAL A 382 -6.21 -20.55 -13.68
N SER A 383 -5.35 -20.01 -12.81
CA SER A 383 -4.58 -20.82 -11.85
C SER A 383 -5.48 -21.59 -10.89
N ALA A 384 -6.64 -21.02 -10.52
CA ALA A 384 -7.63 -21.74 -9.74
C ALA A 384 -8.22 -22.92 -10.53
N ARG A 385 -8.51 -22.76 -11.83
CA ARG A 385 -9.10 -23.80 -12.69
C ARG A 385 -8.14 -24.97 -12.97
N LYS A 386 -6.85 -24.70 -13.17
CA LYS A 386 -5.80 -25.70 -13.40
C LYS A 386 -4.47 -25.19 -12.82
N PRO A 387 -3.78 -25.92 -11.93
CA PRO A 387 -2.39 -25.58 -11.62
C PRO A 387 -1.57 -25.74 -12.91
N THR A 388 -1.14 -24.63 -13.50
CA THR A 388 -0.26 -24.63 -14.67
C THR A 388 1.12 -25.11 -14.23
N LEU A 389 1.49 -26.33 -14.62
CA LEU A 389 2.84 -26.87 -14.38
C LEU A 389 3.84 -26.14 -15.29
N GLY A 390 4.30 -24.96 -14.87
CA GLY A 390 5.47 -24.29 -15.46
C GLY A 390 6.78 -25.00 -15.05
N PRO A 391 7.88 -24.84 -15.80
CA PRO A 391 9.18 -25.40 -15.43
C PRO A 391 9.69 -24.72 -14.15
N CYS A 392 10.09 -25.54 -13.17
CA CYS A 392 10.56 -25.09 -11.86
C CYS A 392 12.08 -25.01 -11.78
N ASP A 393 12.56 -23.97 -11.09
CA ASP A 393 13.83 -23.96 -10.37
C ASP A 393 13.71 -24.76 -9.07
N GLU A 394 14.83 -25.32 -8.60
CA GLU A 394 14.96 -26.37 -7.57
C GLU A 394 14.44 -26.03 -6.15
N ALA A 395 13.87 -24.84 -5.90
CA ALA A 395 13.54 -24.35 -4.55
C ALA A 395 12.05 -24.36 -4.14
N LEU A 396 11.10 -24.29 -5.08
CA LEU A 396 9.65 -24.26 -4.78
C LEU A 396 8.88 -25.13 -5.76
N SER A 397 7.99 -26.01 -5.29
CA SER A 397 7.15 -26.82 -6.19
C SER A 397 6.01 -26.00 -6.79
N PRO A 398 5.53 -26.30 -8.02
CA PRO A 398 4.37 -25.62 -8.60
C PRO A 398 3.10 -25.73 -7.73
N LEU A 399 2.98 -26.83 -6.96
CA LEU A 399 1.89 -27.03 -6.00
C LEU A 399 1.95 -26.03 -4.85
N SER A 400 3.15 -25.75 -4.33
CA SER A 400 3.35 -24.76 -3.26
C SER A 400 2.97 -23.35 -3.73
N ILE A 401 3.39 -22.97 -4.94
CA ILE A 401 3.03 -21.68 -5.57
C ILE A 401 1.53 -21.59 -5.80
N SER A 402 0.92 -22.64 -6.36
CA SER A 402 -0.53 -22.69 -6.61
C SER A 402 -1.34 -22.60 -5.30
N TYR A 403 -0.88 -23.25 -4.23
CA TYR A 403 -1.52 -23.16 -2.93
C TYR A 403 -1.44 -21.74 -2.36
N TYR A 404 -0.25 -21.13 -2.38
CA TYR A 404 -0.08 -19.74 -1.95
C TYR A 404 -0.99 -18.79 -2.73
N LEU A 405 -1.02 -18.91 -4.07
CA LEU A 405 -1.86 -18.07 -4.92
C LEU A 405 -3.35 -18.27 -4.64
N SER A 406 -3.79 -19.46 -4.24
CA SER A 406 -5.19 -19.70 -3.86
C SER A 406 -5.60 -18.92 -2.62
N ILE A 407 -4.76 -18.93 -1.57
CA ILE A 407 -4.95 -18.12 -0.35
C ILE A 407 -4.87 -16.63 -0.70
N PHE A 408 -3.85 -16.23 -1.45
CA PHE A 408 -3.67 -14.85 -1.88
C PHE A 408 -4.92 -14.32 -2.61
N SER A 409 -5.48 -15.13 -3.52
CA SER A 409 -6.69 -14.78 -4.27
C SER A 409 -7.90 -14.65 -3.34
N ALA A 410 -8.10 -15.60 -2.41
CA ALA A 410 -9.22 -15.56 -1.46
C ALA A 410 -9.20 -14.30 -0.59
N THR A 411 -8.01 -13.78 -0.26
CA THR A 411 -7.85 -12.57 0.57
C THR A 411 -7.91 -11.27 -0.23
N HIS A 412 -7.32 -11.21 -1.44
CA HIS A 412 -7.07 -9.92 -2.11
C HIS A 412 -7.81 -9.71 -3.44
N LEU A 413 -8.23 -10.79 -4.13
CA LEU A 413 -8.77 -10.70 -5.48
C LEU A 413 -10.02 -9.79 -5.54
N TRP A 414 -10.84 -9.85 -4.50
CA TRP A 414 -12.09 -9.09 -4.39
C TRP A 414 -11.85 -7.58 -4.42
N GLY A 415 -10.89 -7.09 -3.61
CA GLY A 415 -10.50 -5.69 -3.60
C GLY A 415 -9.78 -5.24 -4.88
N ILE A 416 -9.15 -6.16 -5.61
CA ILE A 416 -8.56 -5.85 -6.93
C ILE A 416 -9.68 -5.63 -7.96
N CYS A 417 -10.75 -6.45 -7.93
CA CYS A 417 -11.89 -6.31 -8.82
C CYS A 417 -12.61 -4.98 -8.64
N THR A 418 -12.85 -4.53 -7.39
CA THR A 418 -13.55 -3.28 -7.12
C THR A 418 -12.83 -2.04 -7.65
N GLN A 419 -11.51 -2.13 -7.86
CA GLN A 419 -10.69 -1.08 -8.45
C GLN A 419 -10.64 -1.09 -9.99
N ILE A 420 -11.44 -1.93 -10.66
CA ILE A 420 -11.59 -1.94 -12.12
C ILE A 420 -12.81 -1.07 -12.47
N PRO A 421 -12.61 0.18 -12.94
CA PRO A 421 -13.71 1.03 -13.35
C PRO A 421 -14.29 0.55 -14.69
N ASN A 422 -15.61 0.48 -14.79
CA ASN A 422 -16.34 0.16 -16.03
C ASN A 422 -15.76 -1.08 -16.75
N PRO A 423 -15.76 -2.26 -16.12
CA PRO A 423 -15.17 -3.47 -16.70
C PRO A 423 -15.81 -3.78 -18.07
N ASN A 424 -14.97 -4.13 -19.05
CA ASN A 424 -15.45 -4.61 -20.35
C ASN A 424 -16.35 -5.86 -20.14
N PRO A 425 -17.54 -5.92 -20.77
CA PRO A 425 -18.40 -7.10 -20.73
C PRO A 425 -17.65 -8.42 -21.02
N GLU A 426 -16.76 -8.45 -22.01
CA GLU A 426 -16.01 -9.67 -22.35
C GLU A 426 -15.16 -10.19 -21.18
N PHE A 427 -14.54 -9.29 -20.43
CA PHE A 427 -13.78 -9.65 -19.23
C PHE A 427 -14.71 -10.24 -18.15
N LEU A 428 -15.87 -9.63 -17.94
CA LEU A 428 -16.88 -10.16 -17.01
C LEU A 428 -17.35 -11.55 -17.43
N TYR A 429 -17.72 -11.76 -18.69
CA TYR A 429 -18.15 -13.06 -19.23
C TYR A 429 -17.06 -14.12 -19.06
N GLN A 430 -15.87 -13.89 -19.62
CA GLN A 430 -14.82 -14.90 -19.72
C GLN A 430 -14.08 -15.19 -18.41
N THR A 431 -14.14 -14.26 -17.46
CA THR A 431 -13.28 -14.31 -16.26
C THR A 431 -14.10 -14.39 -14.98
N VAL A 432 -14.92 -13.38 -14.72
CA VAL A 432 -15.59 -13.23 -13.42
C VAL A 432 -16.84 -14.10 -13.34
N CYS A 433 -17.76 -13.96 -14.29
CA CYS A 433 -19.04 -14.67 -14.27
C CYS A 433 -18.92 -16.16 -14.60
N SER A 434 -17.85 -16.55 -15.31
CA SER A 434 -17.54 -17.96 -15.55
C SER A 434 -16.75 -18.63 -14.41
N PHE A 435 -16.36 -17.88 -13.37
CA PHE A 435 -15.74 -18.46 -12.19
C PHE A 435 -16.74 -19.34 -11.43
N ASP A 436 -16.31 -20.53 -11.00
CA ASP A 436 -17.17 -21.42 -10.20
C ASP A 436 -17.13 -21.00 -8.73
N PHE A 437 -18.08 -20.15 -8.33
CA PHE A 437 -18.15 -19.60 -6.98
C PHE A 437 -18.39 -20.65 -5.88
N ARG A 438 -18.81 -21.88 -6.20
CA ARG A 438 -18.89 -22.97 -5.21
C ARG A 438 -17.54 -23.32 -4.61
N ARG A 439 -16.45 -23.03 -5.33
CA ARG A 439 -15.08 -23.24 -4.86
C ARG A 439 -14.73 -22.40 -3.63
N LEU A 440 -15.45 -21.30 -3.41
CA LEU A 440 -15.28 -20.45 -2.23
C LEU A 440 -15.60 -21.18 -0.93
N LYS A 441 -16.40 -22.25 -0.97
CA LYS A 441 -16.71 -23.07 0.21
C LYS A 441 -15.46 -23.59 0.92
N ALA A 442 -14.39 -23.87 0.18
CA ALA A 442 -13.12 -24.35 0.75
C ALA A 442 -12.25 -23.24 1.36
N SER A 443 -12.59 -21.97 1.11
CA SER A 443 -11.79 -20.81 1.50
C SER A 443 -12.57 -19.77 2.32
N CYS A 444 -13.79 -20.08 2.77
CA CYS A 444 -14.65 -19.18 3.55
C CYS A 444 -13.93 -18.47 4.69
N GLU A 445 -13.11 -19.19 5.45
CA GLU A 445 -12.35 -18.67 6.60
C GLU A 445 -11.25 -17.66 6.21
N THR A 446 -10.84 -17.64 4.94
CA THR A 446 -9.77 -16.77 4.43
C THR A 446 -10.30 -15.56 3.66
N ILE A 447 -11.61 -15.52 3.38
CA ILE A 447 -12.24 -14.43 2.66
C ILE A 447 -12.33 -13.23 3.60
N SER A 448 -11.73 -12.11 3.18
CA SER A 448 -11.94 -10.85 3.87
C SER A 448 -13.37 -10.34 3.58
N VAL A 449 -14.21 -10.32 4.61
CA VAL A 449 -15.66 -10.01 4.50
C VAL A 449 -15.91 -8.71 3.77
N ARG A 450 -15.30 -7.60 4.24
CA ARG A 450 -15.56 -6.27 3.70
C ARG A 450 -15.19 -6.14 2.22
N PRO A 451 -13.96 -6.43 1.78
CA PRO A 451 -13.61 -6.43 0.34
C PRO A 451 -14.51 -7.36 -0.49
N PHE A 452 -14.97 -8.47 0.08
CA PHE A 452 -15.85 -9.40 -0.63
C PHE A 452 -17.27 -8.85 -0.79
N VAL A 453 -17.82 -8.20 0.22
CA VAL A 453 -19.13 -7.53 0.14
C VAL A 453 -19.08 -6.36 -0.83
N GLU A 454 -18.02 -5.55 -0.80
CA GLU A 454 -17.79 -4.50 -1.80
C GLU A 454 -17.69 -5.07 -3.21
N PHE A 455 -17.02 -6.22 -3.37
CA PHE A 455 -16.97 -6.94 -4.64
C PHE A 455 -18.36 -7.40 -5.11
N LEU A 456 -19.22 -7.89 -4.22
CA LEU A 456 -20.58 -8.31 -4.58
C LEU A 456 -21.41 -7.12 -5.09
N ARG A 457 -21.30 -5.96 -4.44
CA ARG A 457 -21.95 -4.71 -4.89
C ARG A 457 -21.39 -4.23 -6.23
N TRP A 458 -20.06 -4.25 -6.38
CA TRP A 458 -19.38 -3.93 -7.64
C TRP A 458 -19.82 -4.86 -8.77
N LEU A 459 -19.94 -6.16 -8.50
CA LEU A 459 -20.32 -7.17 -9.48
C LEU A 459 -21.77 -6.98 -9.90
N HIS A 460 -22.69 -6.78 -8.95
CA HIS A 460 -24.10 -6.48 -9.23
C HIS A 460 -24.22 -5.29 -10.20
N LYS A 461 -23.62 -4.16 -9.85
CA LYS A 461 -23.60 -2.96 -10.70
C LYS A 461 -22.93 -3.18 -12.05
N SER A 462 -21.91 -4.05 -12.11
CA SER A 462 -21.21 -4.36 -13.35
C SER A 462 -21.99 -5.31 -14.27
N THR A 463 -23.01 -6.01 -13.74
CA THR A 463 -23.80 -7.00 -14.48
C THR A 463 -25.25 -6.61 -14.72
N GLU A 464 -25.79 -5.61 -14.00
CA GLU A 464 -27.21 -5.23 -14.07
C GLU A 464 -27.68 -4.86 -15.48
N ASP A 465 -26.82 -4.21 -16.28
CA ASP A 465 -27.14 -3.81 -17.66
C ASP A 465 -26.79 -4.89 -18.71
N LEU A 466 -26.31 -6.07 -18.30
CA LEU A 466 -25.91 -7.15 -19.21
C LEU A 466 -27.07 -8.13 -19.44
N PRO A 467 -27.57 -8.33 -20.67
CA PRO A 467 -28.79 -9.13 -20.93
C PRO A 467 -28.75 -10.57 -20.38
N ASP A 468 -27.59 -11.23 -20.42
CA ASP A 468 -27.43 -12.61 -19.96
C ASP A 468 -27.09 -12.70 -18.45
N PHE A 469 -26.82 -11.56 -17.80
CA PHE A 469 -26.34 -11.48 -16.41
C PHE A 469 -27.07 -10.45 -15.54
N GLU A 470 -28.17 -9.86 -16.00
CA GLU A 470 -28.99 -8.90 -15.25
C GLU A 470 -29.32 -9.41 -13.83
N HIS A 471 -29.54 -10.71 -13.71
CA HIS A 471 -29.85 -11.39 -12.45
C HIS A 471 -28.69 -12.21 -11.90
N PHE A 472 -27.45 -11.97 -12.32
CA PHE A 472 -26.29 -12.77 -11.88
C PHE A 472 -26.01 -12.61 -10.39
N VAL A 473 -26.09 -11.37 -9.86
CA VAL A 473 -26.06 -11.08 -8.42
C VAL A 473 -27.39 -10.45 -8.04
N ARG A 474 -28.10 -11.06 -7.07
CA ARG A 474 -29.45 -10.64 -6.68
C ARG A 474 -29.79 -11.03 -5.25
N VAL A 475 -30.79 -10.38 -4.67
CA VAL A 475 -31.33 -10.74 -3.35
C VAL A 475 -32.81 -11.17 -3.39
N HIS A 476 -33.49 -10.88 -4.49
CA HIS A 476 -34.86 -11.34 -4.73
C HIS A 476 -34.84 -12.56 -5.66
N PRO A 477 -35.69 -13.56 -5.38
CA PRO A 477 -35.73 -14.78 -6.20
C PRO A 477 -36.23 -14.47 -7.61
N TYR A 478 -35.48 -14.93 -8.60
CA TYR A 478 -35.79 -14.90 -10.03
C TYR A 478 -36.22 -16.29 -10.55
N SER A 479 -35.82 -17.37 -9.87
CA SER A 479 -36.14 -18.76 -10.23
C SER A 479 -36.66 -19.56 -9.04
N GLU A 480 -37.32 -20.70 -9.29
CA GLU A 480 -37.73 -21.63 -8.21
C GLU A 480 -36.54 -22.09 -7.36
N MET A 481 -35.37 -22.26 -7.98
CA MET A 481 -34.14 -22.64 -7.29
C MET A 481 -33.72 -21.59 -6.26
N ASP A 482 -33.93 -20.31 -6.56
CA ASP A 482 -33.62 -19.21 -5.66
C ASP A 482 -34.52 -19.26 -4.43
N THR A 483 -35.81 -19.52 -4.63
CA THR A 483 -36.76 -19.72 -3.54
C THR A 483 -36.36 -20.90 -2.66
N HIS A 484 -35.89 -22.00 -3.26
CA HIS A 484 -35.37 -23.14 -2.52
C HIS A 484 -34.11 -22.81 -1.71
N LEU A 485 -33.21 -21.98 -2.24
CA LEU A 485 -31.99 -21.55 -1.55
C LEU A 485 -32.27 -20.56 -0.40
N ILE A 486 -33.23 -19.65 -0.59
CA ILE A 486 -33.55 -18.59 0.37
C ILE A 486 -34.39 -19.12 1.55
N ARG A 487 -35.39 -19.97 1.28
CA ARG A 487 -36.38 -20.43 2.27
C ARG A 487 -35.82 -20.92 3.62
N PRO A 488 -34.71 -21.68 3.68
CA PRO A 488 -34.15 -22.14 4.96
C PRO A 488 -33.59 -21.01 5.84
N ILE A 489 -33.21 -19.88 5.25
CA ILE A 489 -32.52 -18.78 5.95
C ILE A 489 -33.34 -17.48 6.05
N GLU A 490 -34.56 -17.44 5.49
CA GLU A 490 -35.44 -16.26 5.50
C GLU A 490 -35.71 -15.71 6.90
N SER A 491 -35.75 -16.57 7.92
CA SER A 491 -35.98 -16.16 9.32
C SER A 491 -34.71 -15.79 10.07
N LEU A 492 -33.53 -16.05 9.49
CA LEU A 492 -32.22 -15.93 10.16
C LEU A 492 -31.32 -14.85 9.55
N SER A 493 -31.65 -14.37 8.35
CA SER A 493 -30.83 -13.43 7.60
C SER A 493 -31.70 -12.45 6.82
N LEU A 494 -31.14 -11.27 6.52
CA LEU A 494 -31.80 -10.25 5.70
C LEU A 494 -31.11 -10.10 4.34
N PRO A 495 -31.80 -9.61 3.31
CA PRO A 495 -31.18 -9.26 2.03
C PRO A 495 -30.00 -8.28 2.21
N LEU A 496 -28.89 -8.54 1.54
CA LEU A 496 -27.79 -7.58 1.43
C LEU A 496 -28.23 -6.36 0.61
N ASP A 497 -27.95 -5.15 1.10
CA ASP A 497 -28.15 -3.92 0.34
C ASP A 497 -27.08 -3.79 -0.76
N LEU A 498 -27.48 -4.09 -1.99
CA LEU A 498 -26.64 -4.00 -3.17
C LEU A 498 -26.48 -2.56 -3.70
N ALA A 499 -27.32 -1.62 -3.26
CA ALA A 499 -27.28 -0.23 -3.70
C ALA A 499 -26.50 0.69 -2.74
N SER A 500 -26.30 0.25 -1.49
CA SER A 500 -25.51 0.97 -0.48
C SER A 500 -24.05 1.17 -0.92
N GLN A 501 -23.48 2.34 -0.63
CA GLN A 501 -22.04 2.62 -0.80
C GLN A 501 -21.19 2.17 0.40
N GLY A 502 -21.67 1.22 1.20
CA GLY A 502 -20.89 0.66 2.31
C GLY A 502 -21.29 1.21 3.68
N ASP A 503 -22.55 1.01 4.07
CA ASP A 503 -22.93 1.12 5.47
C ASP A 503 -22.23 -0.01 6.27
N GLU A 504 -21.15 0.33 6.97
CA GLU A 504 -20.33 -0.63 7.73
C GLU A 504 -21.13 -1.36 8.82
N LYS A 505 -22.23 -0.75 9.29
CA LYS A 505 -23.08 -1.34 10.34
C LYS A 505 -24.05 -2.40 9.83
N GLU A 506 -24.16 -2.56 8.51
CA GLU A 506 -25.13 -3.48 7.91
C GLU A 506 -24.94 -4.94 8.37
N LEU A 507 -23.69 -5.33 8.67
CA LEU A 507 -23.31 -6.70 9.03
C LEU A 507 -23.15 -6.93 10.54
N GLU A 508 -23.29 -5.89 11.37
CA GLU A 508 -23.02 -5.98 12.83
C GLU A 508 -24.14 -6.70 13.59
N GLU A 509 -25.40 -6.56 13.17
CA GLU A 509 -26.55 -7.05 13.95
C GLU A 509 -27.14 -8.37 13.43
N ILE A 510 -27.34 -8.49 12.12
CA ILE A 510 -28.07 -9.61 11.51
C ILE A 510 -27.35 -10.05 10.24
N PRO A 511 -27.09 -11.36 10.03
CA PRO A 511 -26.47 -11.87 8.81
C PRO A 511 -27.18 -11.39 7.54
N ARG A 512 -26.41 -11.13 6.49
CA ARG A 512 -26.91 -10.69 5.19
C ARG A 512 -26.72 -11.76 4.13
N PHE A 513 -27.73 -11.99 3.30
CA PHE A 513 -27.63 -12.96 2.21
C PHE A 513 -27.65 -12.32 0.83
N VAL A 514 -27.00 -12.98 -0.13
CA VAL A 514 -27.03 -12.65 -1.55
C VAL A 514 -26.93 -13.92 -2.39
N LEU A 515 -27.64 -13.95 -3.52
CA LEU A 515 -27.53 -15.00 -4.52
C LEU A 515 -26.52 -14.60 -5.60
N ILE A 516 -25.68 -15.55 -6.01
CA ILE A 516 -24.75 -15.37 -7.13
C ILE A 516 -24.80 -16.56 -8.08
N GLY A 517 -24.78 -16.30 -9.39
CA GLY A 517 -24.83 -17.31 -10.44
C GLY A 517 -26.24 -17.52 -11.01
N ILE A 518 -26.32 -18.29 -12.10
CA ILE A 518 -27.56 -18.54 -12.87
C ILE A 518 -27.86 -20.04 -12.95
N GLY A 519 -29.14 -20.40 -12.77
CA GLY A 519 -29.63 -21.77 -12.87
C GLY A 519 -28.89 -22.70 -11.90
N SER A 520 -28.50 -23.89 -12.36
CA SER A 520 -27.82 -24.91 -11.53
C SER A 520 -26.49 -24.49 -10.88
N GLN A 521 -25.93 -23.36 -11.28
CA GLN A 521 -24.69 -22.81 -10.68
C GLN A 521 -24.98 -21.79 -9.58
N THR A 522 -26.24 -21.44 -9.33
CA THR A 522 -26.60 -20.48 -8.29
C THR A 522 -26.23 -21.01 -6.91
N ILE A 523 -25.54 -20.16 -6.15
CA ILE A 523 -25.25 -20.36 -4.73
C ILE A 523 -25.85 -19.21 -3.93
N ILE A 524 -26.03 -19.43 -2.63
CA ILE A 524 -26.35 -18.40 -1.66
C ILE A 524 -25.15 -18.15 -0.77
N ILE A 525 -24.80 -16.87 -0.67
CA ILE A 525 -23.75 -16.36 0.21
C ILE A 525 -24.44 -15.77 1.42
N VAL A 526 -23.98 -16.10 2.63
CA VAL A 526 -24.41 -15.47 3.87
C VAL A 526 -23.20 -14.83 4.52
N ALA A 527 -23.21 -13.51 4.65
CA ALA A 527 -22.15 -12.71 5.25
C ALA A 527 -22.56 -12.22 6.65
N THR A 528 -21.62 -12.26 7.57
CA THR A 528 -21.67 -11.62 8.90
C THR A 528 -20.49 -10.65 8.99
N HIS A 529 -20.37 -9.87 10.07
CA HIS A 529 -19.18 -9.01 10.25
C HIS A 529 -17.85 -9.79 10.25
N GLU A 530 -17.83 -11.04 10.75
CA GLU A 530 -16.61 -11.85 10.87
C GLU A 530 -16.40 -12.87 9.74
N THR A 531 -17.48 -13.40 9.14
CA THR A 531 -17.39 -14.59 8.28
C THR A 531 -18.29 -14.53 7.05
N VAL A 532 -17.84 -15.19 5.98
CA VAL A 532 -18.60 -15.46 4.76
C VAL A 532 -18.88 -16.96 4.67
N MET A 533 -20.15 -17.33 4.53
CA MET A 533 -20.59 -18.71 4.31
C MET A 533 -21.15 -18.87 2.90
N VAL A 534 -20.92 -20.04 2.30
CA VAL A 534 -21.32 -20.36 0.92
C VAL A 534 -22.10 -21.67 0.91
N TYR A 535 -23.32 -21.63 0.39
CA TYR A 535 -24.20 -22.78 0.27
C TYR A 535 -24.70 -22.95 -1.16
N SER A 536 -24.70 -24.19 -1.64
CA SER A 536 -25.31 -24.60 -2.91
C SER A 536 -26.58 -25.40 -2.66
N VAL A 537 -27.36 -25.65 -3.72
CA VAL A 537 -28.59 -26.45 -3.63
C VAL A 537 -28.34 -27.83 -3.02
N ASN A 538 -27.19 -28.46 -3.32
CA ASN A 538 -26.83 -29.77 -2.77
C ASN A 538 -26.59 -29.73 -1.25
N ASP A 539 -26.16 -28.59 -0.72
CA ASP A 539 -25.87 -28.43 0.71
C ASP A 539 -27.14 -28.26 1.54
N ILE A 540 -28.20 -27.73 0.91
CA ILE A 540 -29.48 -27.44 1.58
C ILE A 540 -30.34 -28.69 1.69
N SER A 541 -30.13 -29.72 0.87
CA SER A 541 -30.77 -31.03 1.04
C SER A 541 -30.31 -31.77 2.30
N ASP A 542 -29.17 -31.39 2.89
CA ASP A 542 -28.59 -32.00 4.10
C ASP A 542 -28.79 -31.14 5.38
N LEU A 543 -29.35 -29.92 5.26
CA LEU A 543 -29.71 -28.97 6.32
C LEU A 543 -31.18 -29.12 6.71
#